data_AF-A0A2R8Y6E5-F1
#
_entry.id   AF-A0A2R8Y6E5-F1
#
_cell.length_a   1.000
_cell.length_b   1.000
_cell.length_c   1.000
_cell.angle_alpha   90.00
_cell.angle_beta   90.00
_cell.angle_gamma   90.00
#
_symmetry.space_group_name_H-M   'P 1'
#
loop_
_entity.id
_entity.type
_entity.pdbx_description
1 polymer ?
#
loop_
_entity_poly.entity_id
_entity_poly.type
_entity_poly.pdbx_seq_one_letter_code
_entity_poly.pdbx_strand_id
1 'polypeptide(L)'
;ATWTTRGFVFTRHSQTTAIPSCPEGTVPLYSGFSFLFVQGNQRAHGQDLGTLGSCLQRFTTMPFLFCNVNDVCNFASRNDYSYWLSTPALMPMNMAPITGRALEPYISRCTVCEGPAIAIAVHSQTTDIPPCPHGWISLWKGFSFIMKAYSINCESWGIRKNNKSLSGVHEEKTLKLKKTAELLFFILKNKVMTEHAVI
;
A
#
# COMPACT_ATOMS: atom_id res chain seq x y z
N ALA A 1 21.34 20.37 12.80
CA ALA A 1 21.12 19.24 13.72
C ALA A 1 21.48 17.96 12.98
N THR A 2 22.41 17.16 13.50
CA THR A 2 22.73 15.83 12.93
C THR A 2 21.68 14.85 13.42
N TRP A 3 20.74 14.48 12.56
CA TRP A 3 19.72 13.48 12.87
C TRP A 3 20.36 12.09 12.91
N THR A 4 20.60 11.55 14.10
CA THR A 4 21.09 10.18 14.27
C THR A 4 19.94 9.21 14.00
N THR A 5 20.06 8.36 12.97
CA THR A 5 19.04 7.35 12.66
C THR A 5 18.99 6.27 13.74
N ARG A 6 17.78 5.80 14.07
CA ARG A 6 17.54 4.86 15.18
C ARG A 6 16.82 3.56 14.74
N GLY A 7 16.79 3.25 13.44
CA GLY A 7 16.17 2.03 12.92
C GLY A 7 14.65 2.06 12.81
N PHE A 8 14.00 3.24 12.89
CA PHE A 8 12.56 3.34 12.70
C PHE A 8 12.24 3.44 11.21
N VAL A 9 11.62 2.39 10.67
CA VAL A 9 11.34 2.27 9.24
C VAL A 9 9.86 2.47 8.95
N PHE A 10 9.56 3.25 7.92
CA PHE A 10 8.21 3.41 7.38
C PHE A 10 8.25 3.51 5.85
N THR A 11 7.11 3.34 5.21
CA THR A 11 6.99 3.39 3.74
C THR A 11 6.13 4.56 3.30
N ARG A 12 6.55 5.24 2.24
CA ARG A 12 5.76 6.25 1.53
C ARG A 12 5.37 5.74 0.14
N HIS A 13 4.11 5.90 -0.21
CA HIS A 13 3.56 5.54 -1.52
C HIS A 13 3.22 6.80 -2.32
N SER A 14 3.55 6.80 -3.62
CA SER A 14 3.33 7.96 -4.51
C SER A 14 1.93 7.99 -5.13
N GLN A 15 1.32 6.81 -5.32
CA GLN A 15 0.13 6.62 -6.16
C GLN A 15 0.32 7.16 -7.58
N THR A 16 1.57 7.21 -8.05
CA THR A 16 1.93 7.60 -9.41
C THR A 16 3.06 6.71 -9.90
N THR A 17 3.49 6.90 -11.15
CA THR A 17 4.69 6.26 -11.68
C THR A 17 5.98 6.90 -11.15
N ALA A 18 5.91 8.03 -10.46
CA ALA A 18 7.07 8.72 -9.90
C ALA A 18 7.46 8.11 -8.53
N ILE A 19 8.76 7.92 -8.32
CA ILE A 19 9.28 7.45 -7.03
C ILE A 19 9.09 8.57 -5.99
N PRO A 20 8.43 8.33 -4.84
CA PRO A 20 8.21 9.37 -3.85
C PRO A 20 9.50 9.65 -3.06
N SER A 21 9.78 10.92 -2.78
CA SER A 21 10.89 11.31 -1.90
C SER A 21 10.58 11.02 -0.44
N CYS A 22 11.60 10.69 0.37
CA CYS A 22 11.44 10.62 1.82
C CYS A 22 11.15 12.02 2.41
N PRO A 23 10.33 12.11 3.47
CA PRO A 23 10.11 13.36 4.19
C PRO A 23 11.40 13.95 4.78
N GLU A 24 11.37 15.23 5.11
CA GLU A 24 12.49 15.91 5.77
C GLU A 24 12.86 15.22 7.09
N GLY A 25 14.17 15.14 7.38
CA GLY A 25 14.68 14.47 8.58
C GLY A 25 14.72 12.94 8.49
N THR A 26 14.40 12.35 7.34
CA THR A 26 14.44 10.90 7.10
C THR A 26 15.30 10.55 5.89
N VAL A 27 15.89 9.35 5.89
CA VAL A 27 16.82 8.90 4.84
C VAL A 27 16.20 7.75 4.02
N PRO A 28 16.35 7.75 2.68
CA PRO A 28 15.85 6.67 1.85
C PRO A 28 16.71 5.40 2.03
N LEU A 29 16.05 4.25 2.19
CA LEU A 29 16.69 2.94 2.18
C LEU A 29 16.65 2.31 0.79
N TYR A 30 15.45 2.18 0.22
CA TYR A 30 15.26 1.68 -1.15
C TYR A 30 13.89 2.09 -1.70
N SER A 31 13.70 1.92 -3.01
CA SER A 31 12.44 2.18 -3.71
C SER A 31 11.92 0.94 -4.42
N GLY A 32 10.61 0.91 -4.66
CA GLY A 32 9.92 -0.24 -5.23
C GLY A 32 8.52 0.08 -5.76
N PHE A 33 7.69 -0.96 -5.83
CA PHE A 33 6.30 -0.91 -6.25
C PHE A 33 5.37 -1.15 -5.07
N SER A 34 4.25 -0.43 -5.06
CA SER A 34 3.30 -0.37 -3.95
C SER A 34 2.41 -1.60 -3.89
N PHE A 35 2.80 -2.57 -3.08
CA PHE A 35 2.10 -3.82 -2.84
C PHE A 35 1.05 -3.68 -1.73
N LEU A 36 -0.17 -4.18 -1.97
CA LEU A 36 -1.28 -4.07 -1.01
C LEU A 36 -1.59 -5.42 -0.35
N PHE A 37 -1.99 -6.42 -1.14
CA PHE A 37 -2.27 -7.77 -0.64
C PHE A 37 -2.20 -8.83 -1.74
N VAL A 38 -2.14 -10.09 -1.33
CA VAL A 38 -2.31 -11.26 -2.21
C VAL A 38 -3.56 -12.02 -1.82
N GLN A 39 -4.16 -12.70 -2.79
CA GLN A 39 -5.21 -13.68 -2.56
C GLN A 39 -4.76 -15.02 -3.13
N GLY A 40 -4.43 -15.95 -2.24
CA GLY A 40 -4.03 -17.31 -2.57
C GLY A 40 -5.05 -18.29 -2.05
N ASN A 41 -5.48 -19.27 -2.85
CA ASN A 41 -6.47 -20.27 -2.44
C ASN A 41 -7.73 -19.62 -1.81
N GLN A 42 -8.22 -18.54 -2.44
CA GLN A 42 -9.35 -17.71 -1.99
C GLN A 42 -9.19 -16.99 -0.64
N ARG A 43 -8.01 -17.05 -0.01
CA ARG A 43 -7.71 -16.33 1.24
C ARG A 43 -6.85 -15.12 0.95
N ALA A 44 -7.24 -13.97 1.49
CA ALA A 44 -6.49 -12.74 1.36
C ALA A 44 -5.48 -12.58 2.50
N HIS A 45 -4.27 -12.12 2.15
CA HIS A 45 -3.23 -11.74 3.11
C HIS A 45 -2.62 -10.41 2.69
N GLY A 46 -2.82 -9.38 3.53
CA GLY A 46 -2.41 -8.01 3.26
C GLY A 46 -1.19 -7.56 4.04
N GLN A 47 -0.56 -6.50 3.54
CA GLN A 47 0.52 -5.78 4.20
C GLN A 47 0.01 -4.42 4.66
N ASP A 48 0.50 -3.95 5.80
CA ASP A 48 0.26 -2.58 6.24
C ASP A 48 1.08 -1.63 5.36
N LEU A 49 0.39 -0.67 4.73
CA LEU A 49 1.01 0.32 3.83
C LEU A 49 2.04 1.21 4.54
N GLY A 50 1.99 1.33 5.86
CA GLY A 50 3.02 2.03 6.64
C GLY A 50 4.33 1.26 6.79
N THR A 51 4.38 -0.03 6.43
CA THR A 51 5.52 -0.93 6.70
C THR A 51 6.33 -1.24 5.45
N LEU A 52 7.59 -1.66 5.63
CA LEU A 52 8.47 -2.01 4.50
C LEU A 52 7.92 -3.16 3.60
N GLY A 53 7.03 -4.00 4.13
CA GLY A 53 6.42 -5.12 3.41
C GLY A 53 5.48 -4.71 2.28
N SER A 54 4.95 -3.48 2.31
CA SER A 54 4.16 -2.90 1.22
C SER A 54 4.99 -2.37 0.05
N CYS A 55 6.33 -2.37 0.15
CA CYS A 55 7.21 -1.86 -0.89
C CYS A 55 8.14 -2.94 -1.46
N LEU A 56 7.71 -3.59 -2.54
CA LEU A 56 8.48 -4.65 -3.19
C LEU A 56 9.38 -4.08 -4.28
N GLN A 57 10.66 -4.43 -4.26
CA GLN A 57 11.66 -3.92 -5.22
C GLN A 57 11.36 -4.34 -6.68
N ARG A 58 10.71 -5.49 -6.86
CA ARG A 58 10.35 -6.03 -8.17
C ARG A 58 8.84 -6.19 -8.28
N PHE A 59 8.29 -5.71 -9.38
CA PHE A 59 6.90 -5.97 -9.73
C PHE A 59 6.76 -7.32 -10.41
N THR A 60 5.72 -8.06 -10.05
CA THR A 60 5.24 -9.24 -10.76
C THR A 60 3.75 -9.38 -10.48
N THR A 61 3.00 -9.88 -11.47
CA THR A 61 1.58 -10.20 -11.27
C THR A 61 1.38 -11.37 -10.31
N MET A 62 2.42 -12.16 -10.03
CA MET A 62 2.41 -13.27 -9.08
C MET A 62 3.69 -13.28 -8.21
N PRO A 63 3.71 -12.53 -7.08
CA PRO A 63 4.90 -12.39 -6.22
C PRO A 63 5.12 -13.55 -5.24
N PHE A 64 4.40 -14.66 -5.39
CA PHE A 64 4.51 -15.81 -4.49
C PHE A 64 4.33 -17.14 -5.22
N LEU A 65 4.70 -18.21 -4.53
CA LEU A 65 4.45 -19.59 -4.89
C LEU A 65 3.75 -20.29 -3.73
N PHE A 66 3.14 -21.44 -3.99
CA PHE A 66 2.58 -22.28 -2.94
C PHE A 66 3.13 -23.70 -3.08
N CYS A 67 3.39 -24.35 -1.94
CA CYS A 67 3.84 -25.72 -1.87
C CYS A 67 2.78 -26.57 -1.16
N ASN A 68 2.62 -27.82 -1.59
CA ASN A 68 1.74 -28.77 -0.93
C ASN A 68 2.52 -29.62 0.09
N VAL A 69 1.82 -30.51 0.80
CA VAL A 69 2.40 -31.43 1.80
C VAL A 69 3.29 -32.52 1.20
N ASN A 70 3.33 -32.64 -0.13
CA ASN A 70 4.14 -33.62 -0.85
C ASN A 70 5.43 -32.98 -1.40
N ASP A 71 5.87 -31.87 -0.83
CA ASP A 71 7.04 -31.09 -1.25
C ASP A 71 7.01 -30.62 -2.72
N VAL A 72 5.83 -30.54 -3.33
CA VAL A 72 5.65 -30.01 -4.69
C VAL A 72 5.22 -28.55 -4.61
N CYS A 73 6.10 -27.67 -5.10
CA CYS A 73 5.85 -26.25 -5.23
C CYS A 73 5.36 -25.90 -6.63
N ASN A 74 4.34 -25.04 -6.72
CA ASN A 74 3.76 -24.57 -7.96
C ASN A 74 3.84 -23.05 -8.03
N PHE A 75 4.32 -22.53 -9.16
CA PHE A 75 4.43 -21.10 -9.42
C PHE A 75 3.45 -20.68 -10.51
N ALA A 76 2.62 -19.68 -10.21
CA ALA A 76 1.63 -19.14 -11.14
C ALA A 76 0.79 -20.23 -11.84
N SER A 77 0.51 -21.36 -11.19
CA SER A 77 -0.22 -22.49 -11.79
C SER A 77 -1.72 -22.46 -11.44
N ARG A 78 -2.14 -21.67 -10.44
CA ARG A 78 -3.53 -21.49 -10.00
C ARG A 78 -4.08 -20.10 -10.34
N ASN A 79 -5.38 -19.91 -10.09
CA ASN A 79 -6.10 -18.64 -10.22
C ASN A 79 -5.97 -17.80 -8.96
N ASP A 80 -4.73 -17.54 -8.56
CA ASP A 80 -4.40 -16.64 -7.46
C ASP A 80 -4.29 -15.19 -7.97
N TYR A 81 -4.25 -14.22 -7.05
CA TYR A 81 -4.24 -12.80 -7.39
C TYR A 81 -3.23 -12.02 -6.55
N SER A 82 -2.72 -10.94 -7.12
CA SER A 82 -2.02 -9.89 -6.39
C SER A 82 -2.68 -8.53 -6.62
N TYR A 83 -2.59 -7.66 -5.62
CA TYR A 83 -3.20 -6.34 -5.60
C TYR A 83 -2.15 -5.30 -5.25
N TRP A 84 -2.15 -4.22 -6.02
CA TRP A 84 -1.16 -3.16 -5.97
C TRP A 84 -1.89 -1.81 -5.98
N LEU A 85 -1.33 -0.81 -5.30
CA LEU A 85 -1.84 0.55 -5.43
C LEU A 85 -1.63 0.99 -6.88
N SER A 86 -2.65 1.62 -7.45
CA SER A 86 -2.58 2.08 -8.84
C SER A 86 -2.21 3.56 -8.98
N THR A 87 -2.12 4.01 -10.22
CA THR A 87 -1.95 5.41 -10.59
C THR A 87 -3.27 5.99 -11.14
N PRO A 88 -3.36 7.32 -11.34
CA PRO A 88 -4.48 7.95 -12.02
C PRO A 88 -4.68 7.53 -13.49
N ALA A 89 -3.78 6.72 -14.06
CA ALA A 89 -3.86 6.26 -15.44
C ALA A 89 -5.27 5.73 -15.79
N LEU A 90 -5.70 6.05 -17.01
CA LEU A 90 -7.02 5.67 -17.50
C LEU A 90 -7.01 4.24 -17.99
N MET A 91 -8.10 3.52 -17.72
CA MET A 91 -8.28 2.19 -18.27
C MET A 91 -8.45 2.23 -19.79
N PRO A 92 -7.93 1.23 -20.53
CA PRO A 92 -8.22 1.07 -21.94
C PRO A 92 -9.73 1.04 -22.20
N MET A 93 -10.17 1.72 -23.25
CA MET A 93 -11.60 1.82 -23.64
C MET A 93 -12.27 0.46 -23.87
N ASN A 94 -11.49 -0.53 -24.33
CA ASN A 94 -11.99 -1.89 -24.55
C ASN A 94 -12.19 -2.68 -23.24
N MET A 95 -11.86 -2.10 -22.07
CA MET A 95 -11.90 -2.74 -20.74
C MET A 95 -11.18 -4.09 -20.69
N ALA A 96 -10.26 -4.32 -21.64
CA ALA A 96 -9.57 -5.59 -21.75
C ALA A 96 -8.47 -5.68 -20.68
N PRO A 97 -8.12 -6.91 -20.27
CA PRO A 97 -6.97 -7.17 -19.43
C PRO A 97 -5.68 -6.55 -19.96
N ILE A 98 -5.01 -5.78 -19.09
CA ILE A 98 -3.67 -5.26 -19.36
C ILE A 98 -2.64 -6.31 -18.95
N THR A 99 -1.66 -6.57 -19.82
CA THR A 99 -0.66 -7.62 -19.61
C THR A 99 0.76 -7.13 -19.91
N GLY A 100 1.75 -7.83 -19.37
CA GLY A 100 3.16 -7.56 -19.64
C GLY A 100 3.59 -6.14 -19.21
N ARG A 101 4.47 -5.52 -20.02
CA ARG A 101 5.02 -4.19 -19.73
C ARG A 101 3.99 -3.07 -19.81
N ALA A 102 2.83 -3.30 -20.45
CA ALA A 102 1.75 -2.30 -20.50
C ALA A 102 1.14 -2.01 -19.12
N LEU A 103 1.45 -2.81 -18.10
CA LEU A 103 1.04 -2.57 -16.72
C LEU A 103 1.83 -1.44 -16.05
N GLU A 104 3.04 -1.13 -16.51
CA GLU A 104 3.95 -0.19 -15.85
C GLU A 104 3.32 1.20 -15.54
N PRO A 105 2.52 1.82 -16.44
CA PRO A 105 1.87 3.10 -16.16
C PRO A 105 0.82 3.04 -15.05
N TYR A 106 0.31 1.85 -14.71
CA TYR A 106 -0.79 1.65 -13.77
C TYR A 106 -0.33 1.31 -12.37
N ILE A 107 0.96 1.02 -12.14
CA ILE A 107 1.45 0.57 -10.84
C ILE A 107 2.12 1.73 -10.10
N SER A 108 1.65 2.00 -8.88
CA SER A 108 2.20 3.00 -7.98
C SER A 108 3.61 2.63 -7.51
N ARG A 109 4.46 3.65 -7.34
CA ARG A 109 5.80 3.52 -6.75
C ARG A 109 5.82 3.86 -5.27
N CYS A 110 6.80 3.31 -4.56
CA CYS A 110 7.02 3.54 -3.13
C CYS A 110 8.51 3.72 -2.80
N THR A 111 8.77 4.32 -1.65
CA THR A 111 10.11 4.46 -1.05
C THR A 111 10.02 4.11 0.43
N VAL A 112 10.95 3.27 0.89
CA VAL A 112 11.12 2.95 2.31
C VAL A 112 12.13 3.92 2.90
N CYS A 113 11.75 4.54 4.02
CA CYS A 113 12.51 5.59 4.68
C CYS A 113 12.85 5.15 6.11
N GLU A 114 14.02 5.54 6.57
CA GLU A 114 14.44 5.42 7.97
C GLU A 114 14.40 6.80 8.64
N GLY A 115 13.74 6.87 9.79
CA GLY A 115 13.61 8.08 10.61
C GLY A 115 14.26 7.95 11.99
N PRO A 116 14.36 9.08 12.71
CA PRO A 116 14.90 9.12 14.07
C PRO A 116 13.93 8.58 15.13
N ALA A 117 12.63 8.52 14.83
CA ALA A 117 11.58 8.04 15.73
C ALA A 117 10.42 7.37 14.97
N ILE A 118 9.44 6.86 15.71
CA ILE A 118 8.25 6.19 15.17
C ILE A 118 7.39 7.21 14.42
N ALA A 119 6.96 6.85 13.20
CA ALA A 119 5.93 7.58 12.48
C ALA A 119 4.52 7.10 12.89
N ILE A 120 3.59 8.03 13.08
CA ILE A 120 2.17 7.76 13.35
C ILE A 120 1.27 8.45 12.33
N ALA A 121 0.01 8.02 12.26
CA ALA A 121 -1.06 8.73 11.57
C ALA A 121 -2.15 9.16 12.57
N VAL A 122 -2.63 10.38 12.41
CA VAL A 122 -3.75 10.95 13.16
C VAL A 122 -4.89 11.21 12.20
N HIS A 123 -6.11 10.80 12.55
CA HIS A 123 -7.29 10.89 11.70
C HIS A 123 -8.31 11.86 12.31
N SER A 124 -8.87 12.78 11.51
CA SER A 124 -9.82 13.78 12.02
C SER A 124 -11.24 13.26 12.17
N GLN A 125 -11.61 12.21 11.42
CA GLN A 125 -13.01 11.81 11.20
C GLN A 125 -13.87 12.92 10.59
N THR A 126 -13.23 13.95 10.02
CA THR A 126 -13.86 15.09 9.34
C THR A 126 -13.12 15.40 8.03
N THR A 127 -13.57 16.45 7.32
CA THR A 127 -12.87 16.99 6.15
C THR A 127 -11.68 17.88 6.50
N ASP A 128 -11.50 18.22 7.78
CA ASP A 128 -10.43 19.09 8.24
C ASP A 128 -9.19 18.28 8.59
N ILE A 129 -8.01 18.83 8.30
CA ILE A 129 -6.73 18.18 8.63
C ILE A 129 -6.53 18.20 10.15
N PRO A 130 -6.34 17.03 10.80
CA PRO A 130 -6.10 16.99 12.24
C PRO A 130 -4.71 17.55 12.58
N PRO A 131 -4.54 18.28 13.68
CA PRO A 131 -3.22 18.73 14.12
C PRO A 131 -2.36 17.54 14.61
N CYS A 132 -1.03 17.66 14.46
CA CYS A 132 -0.09 16.75 15.08
C CYS A 132 -0.18 16.84 16.63
N PRO A 133 0.03 15.74 17.38
CA PRO A 133 0.10 15.81 18.83
C PRO A 133 1.25 16.71 19.30
N HIS A 134 1.19 17.23 20.52
CA HIS A 134 2.23 18.10 21.04
C HIS A 134 3.60 17.43 21.02
N GLY A 135 4.61 18.11 20.46
CA GLY A 135 5.97 17.59 20.29
C GLY A 135 6.20 16.77 19.02
N TRP A 136 5.20 16.61 18.15
CA TRP A 136 5.33 15.87 16.89
C TRP A 136 5.48 16.83 15.69
N ILE A 137 6.25 16.40 14.70
CA ILE A 137 6.55 17.09 13.45
C ILE A 137 5.76 16.44 12.30
N SER A 138 5.07 17.26 11.51
CA SER A 138 4.33 16.82 10.33
C SER A 138 5.28 16.27 9.25
N LEU A 139 4.95 15.09 8.72
CA LEU A 139 5.64 14.44 7.60
C LEU A 139 4.88 14.65 6.30
N TRP A 140 3.57 14.31 6.28
CA TRP A 140 2.69 14.54 5.15
C TRP A 140 1.19 14.46 5.50
N LYS A 141 0.40 15.13 4.67
CA LYS A 141 -1.07 15.13 4.70
C LYS A 141 -1.63 14.10 3.74
N GLY A 142 -2.80 13.57 4.05
CA GLY A 142 -3.53 12.67 3.18
C GLY A 142 -4.96 12.44 3.64
N PHE A 143 -5.51 11.32 3.20
CA PHE A 143 -6.85 10.87 3.54
C PHE A 143 -6.78 9.52 4.26
N SER A 144 -7.73 9.26 5.14
CA SER A 144 -7.82 8.00 5.90
C SER A 144 -8.33 6.90 4.99
N PHE A 145 -7.54 5.84 4.84
CA PHE A 145 -7.94 4.65 4.12
C PHE A 145 -8.43 3.56 5.08
N ILE A 146 -9.71 3.22 4.98
CA ILE A 146 -10.26 2.02 5.61
C ILE A 146 -10.79 1.13 4.50
N MET A 147 -10.12 0.00 4.26
CA MET A 147 -10.55 -0.96 3.26
C MET A 147 -11.71 -1.81 3.78
N LYS A 148 -12.87 -1.74 3.12
CA LYS A 148 -13.97 -2.69 3.28
C LYS A 148 -14.28 -3.36 1.94
N ALA A 149 -13.68 -4.51 1.67
CA ALA A 149 -13.96 -5.28 0.46
C ALA A 149 -15.17 -6.20 0.69
N TYR A 150 -16.25 -6.00 -0.07
CA TYR A 150 -17.48 -6.79 0.00
C TYR A 150 -17.43 -8.13 -0.77
N SER A 151 -16.36 -8.39 -1.55
CA SER A 151 -16.22 -9.57 -2.42
C SER A 151 -14.87 -10.27 -2.25
N ILE A 152 -14.27 -10.14 -1.06
CA ILE A 152 -13.03 -10.80 -0.69
C ILE A 152 -13.25 -11.31 0.74
N ASN A 153 -13.11 -12.61 0.97
CA ASN A 153 -13.08 -13.19 2.31
C ASN A 153 -11.84 -12.63 3.05
N CYS A 154 -11.99 -11.43 3.59
CA CYS A 154 -10.99 -10.73 4.36
C CYS A 154 -11.16 -11.11 5.83
N GLU A 155 -11.06 -12.41 6.15
CA GLU A 155 -11.15 -12.92 7.53
C GLU A 155 -9.82 -12.87 8.30
N SER A 156 -8.88 -12.01 7.92
CA SER A 156 -7.66 -11.82 8.72
C SER A 156 -7.12 -10.39 8.78
N TRP A 157 -8.00 -9.40 8.66
CA TRP A 157 -7.70 -8.10 9.27
C TRP A 157 -8.18 -8.18 10.72
N GLY A 158 -7.36 -8.81 11.56
CA GLY A 158 -7.43 -8.51 12.97
C GLY A 158 -7.25 -7.01 13.09
N ILE A 159 -8.32 -6.30 13.47
CA ILE A 159 -8.14 -5.07 14.24
C ILE A 159 -7.23 -5.50 15.38
N ARG A 160 -5.93 -5.17 15.29
CA ARG A 160 -5.08 -5.25 16.48
C ARG A 160 -5.79 -4.38 17.50
N LYS A 161 -6.32 -5.00 18.56
CA LYS A 161 -7.01 -4.37 19.69
C LYS A 161 -6.08 -3.44 20.49
N ASN A 162 -5.33 -2.55 19.82
CA ASN A 162 -4.26 -1.72 20.39
C ASN A 162 -4.10 -0.39 19.62
N ASN A 163 -5.18 0.29 19.19
CA ASN A 163 -5.12 1.67 18.67
C ASN A 163 -4.03 1.94 17.60
N LYS A 164 -3.92 1.09 16.57
CA LYS A 164 -3.12 1.43 15.38
C LYS A 164 -4.05 1.54 14.17
N SER A 165 -4.26 2.77 13.71
CA SER A 165 -4.86 3.00 12.41
C SER A 165 -3.86 2.64 11.31
N LEU A 166 -4.38 2.20 10.17
CA LEU A 166 -3.57 1.98 8.98
C LEU A 166 -3.26 3.35 8.38
N SER A 167 -1.98 3.71 8.37
CA SER A 167 -1.47 4.95 7.82
C SER A 167 -1.21 4.76 6.32
N GLY A 168 -2.20 5.05 5.49
CA GLY A 168 -2.10 4.96 4.03
C GLY A 168 -3.08 5.92 3.35
N VAL A 169 -2.57 6.68 2.37
CA VAL A 169 -3.24 7.81 1.70
C VAL A 169 -4.27 7.32 0.65
N HIS A 170 -5.39 8.04 0.50
CA HIS A 170 -6.40 7.93 -0.56
C HIS A 170 -6.15 9.02 -1.64
N GLU A 171 -6.29 8.83 -2.96
CA GLU A 171 -7.43 8.43 -3.78
C GLU A 171 -7.12 7.13 -4.56
N GLU A 172 -7.94 6.08 -4.43
CA GLU A 172 -7.53 4.75 -4.92
C GLU A 172 -8.49 4.14 -5.95
N LYS A 173 -7.95 3.81 -7.13
CA LYS A 173 -8.44 2.72 -7.97
C LYS A 173 -7.63 1.47 -7.58
N THR A 174 -8.25 0.35 -7.24
CA THR A 174 -7.50 -0.87 -6.90
C THR A 174 -7.34 -1.74 -8.15
N LEU A 175 -6.11 -2.05 -8.55
CA LEU A 175 -5.90 -2.95 -9.69
C LEU A 175 -5.96 -4.42 -9.23
N LYS A 176 -6.88 -5.20 -9.78
CA LYS A 176 -6.91 -6.67 -9.58
C LYS A 176 -6.17 -7.36 -10.73
N LEU A 177 -5.08 -8.05 -10.39
CA LEU A 177 -4.24 -8.73 -11.38
C LEU A 177 -4.46 -10.25 -11.29
N LYS A 178 -5.28 -10.77 -12.20
CA LYS A 178 -5.40 -12.22 -12.51
C LYS A 178 -4.34 -12.58 -13.55
N LYS A 179 -4.19 -13.88 -13.87
CA LYS A 179 -3.50 -14.35 -15.10
C LYS A 179 -3.95 -13.61 -16.39
N THR A 180 -5.15 -13.02 -16.37
CA THR A 180 -5.71 -12.09 -17.35
C THR A 180 -6.39 -10.96 -16.55
N ALA A 181 -5.66 -9.86 -16.27
CA ALA A 181 -6.08 -8.74 -15.42
C ALA A 181 -7.53 -8.25 -15.62
N GLU A 182 -8.30 -8.00 -14.56
CA GLU A 182 -9.60 -7.32 -14.63
C GLU A 182 -9.59 -6.25 -13.52
N LEU A 183 -9.86 -4.97 -13.82
CA LEU A 183 -9.85 -3.93 -12.77
C LEU A 183 -11.16 -3.90 -11.98
N LEU A 184 -11.06 -3.64 -10.66
CA LEU A 184 -12.19 -3.30 -9.80
C LEU A 184 -11.99 -1.89 -9.22
N PHE A 185 -12.93 -0.98 -9.46
CA PHE A 185 -12.91 0.35 -8.86
C PHE A 185 -13.58 0.34 -7.48
N PHE A 186 -12.98 1.01 -6.49
CA PHE A 186 -13.60 1.28 -5.18
C PHE A 186 -13.54 2.80 -4.93
N ILE A 187 -14.67 3.41 -4.59
CA ILE A 187 -14.76 4.85 -4.28
C ILE A 187 -15.06 4.96 -2.77
N LEU A 188 -14.20 5.61 -1.97
CA LEU A 188 -14.56 5.99 -0.60
C LEU A 188 -15.55 7.16 -0.67
N LYS A 189 -16.77 6.94 -0.16
CA LYS A 189 -17.84 7.95 -0.15
C LYS A 189 -17.64 9.07 0.88
N ASN A 190 -16.77 8.88 1.88
CA ASN A 190 -16.50 9.87 2.93
C ASN A 190 -15.01 10.19 2.98
N LYS A 191 -14.63 11.41 2.59
CA LYS A 191 -13.24 11.92 2.71
C LYS A 191 -12.96 12.23 4.18
N VAL A 192 -12.17 11.40 4.83
CA VAL A 192 -11.62 11.68 6.16
C VAL A 192 -10.17 12.11 5.99
N MET A 193 -9.75 13.22 6.60
CA MET A 193 -8.35 13.67 6.49
C MET A 193 -7.44 12.98 7.51
N THR A 194 -6.16 12.84 7.14
CA THR A 194 -5.09 12.24 7.95
C THR A 194 -3.84 13.10 7.91
N GLU A 195 -3.18 13.23 9.06
CA GLU A 195 -1.85 13.83 9.20
C GLU A 195 -0.87 12.76 9.69
N HIS A 196 0.27 12.64 9.01
CA HIS A 196 1.35 11.72 9.42
C HIS A 196 2.44 12.50 10.11
N ALA A 197 2.96 12.00 11.22
CA ALA A 197 3.89 12.74 12.05
C ALA A 197 4.98 11.85 12.65
N VAL A 198 6.13 12.45 12.99
CA VAL A 198 7.24 11.85 13.74
C VAL A 198 7.54 12.69 14.99
N ILE A 199 8.01 12.06 16.07
CA ILE A 199 8.41 12.75 17.32
C ILE A 199 9.90 13.10 17.34
#